data_AF-A0AAU1VDJ2-F1
#
_entry.id   AF-A0AAU1VDJ2-F1
#
_cell.length_a   1.000
_cell.length_b   1.000
_cell.length_c   1.000
_cell.angle_alpha   90.00
_cell.angle_beta   90.00
_cell.angle_gamma   90.00
#
_symmetry.space_group_name_H-M   'P 1'
#
loop_
_entity.id
_entity.type
_entity.pdbx_description
1 polymer ?
#
loop_
_entity_poly.entity_id
_entity_poly.type
_entity_poly.pdbx_seq_one_letter_code
_entity_poly.pdbx_strand_id
1 'polypeptide(L)'
;MDRFRRASAAALLTAVVLTGAVGGAAASSGVPAPPSGERAQDLASRPALSAYATARTVAAWQEFRIHGSARNIGSGTPVTLQQKQGRRWVSLPATIRTLRSGEYSLRVKLGMKGENALRIAGGGAVSPVVRTTVS
;
A
#
# COMPACT_ATOMS: atom_id res chain seq x y z
N MET A 1 29.13 -3.27 -5.46
CA MET A 1 30.11 -3.25 -4.36
C MET A 1 29.38 -2.75 -3.14
N ASP A 2 29.04 -3.71 -2.27
CA ASP A 2 28.97 -3.71 -0.79
C ASP A 2 29.09 -2.33 -0.09
N ARG A 3 28.60 -2.10 1.13
CA ARG A 3 28.54 -3.02 2.27
C ARG A 3 27.60 -2.46 3.36
N PHE A 4 26.95 -3.40 4.03
CA PHE A 4 26.63 -3.38 5.46
C PHE A 4 27.62 -2.61 6.34
N ARG A 5 27.11 -1.76 7.25
CA ARG A 5 27.62 -1.46 8.62
C ARG A 5 26.42 -0.90 9.40
N ARG A 6 25.70 -1.61 10.28
CA ARG A 6 26.02 -2.30 11.54
C ARG A 6 26.76 -1.45 12.57
N ALA A 7 26.11 -1.40 13.74
CA ALA A 7 26.61 -1.17 15.09
C ALA A 7 26.85 0.28 15.54
N SER A 8 26.14 0.65 16.62
CA SER A 8 26.76 1.12 17.86
C SER A 8 25.86 0.73 19.02
N ALA A 9 26.26 -0.33 19.73
CA ALA A 9 25.83 -0.60 21.08
C ALA A 9 26.71 0.24 22.02
N ALA A 10 26.11 0.94 22.97
CA ALA A 10 26.82 1.48 24.12
C ALA A 10 26.11 0.96 25.37
N ALA A 11 26.83 0.10 26.08
CA ALA A 11 26.53 -0.36 27.42
C ALA A 11 26.56 0.81 28.41
N LEU A 12 26.00 0.63 29.61
CA LEU A 12 26.69 0.82 30.90
C LEU A 12 25.76 0.51 32.08
N LEU A 13 26.09 -0.61 32.75
CA LEU A 13 26.22 -0.87 34.18
C LEU A 13 25.13 -0.41 35.19
N THR A 14 24.54 -1.47 35.76
CA THR A 14 23.94 -1.71 37.09
C THR A 14 24.36 -0.82 38.28
N ALA A 15 23.36 -0.48 39.11
CA ALA A 15 23.48 -0.51 40.56
C ALA A 15 22.12 -0.89 41.18
N VAL A 16 22.04 -2.10 41.73
CA VAL A 16 20.94 -2.58 42.58
C VAL A 16 21.27 -2.17 44.01
N VAL A 17 20.34 -1.48 44.67
CA VAL A 17 20.31 -1.38 46.13
C VAL A 17 18.91 -1.79 46.59
N LEU A 18 18.84 -2.98 47.18
CA LEU A 18 17.67 -3.53 47.85
C LEU A 18 17.76 -3.15 49.34
N THR A 19 16.87 -2.28 49.80
CA THR A 19 16.48 -2.19 51.22
C THR A 19 15.01 -1.79 51.29
N GLY A 20 14.18 -2.69 51.79
CA GLY A 20 12.73 -2.53 51.84
C GLY A 20 12.24 -1.63 52.97
N ALA A 21 11.07 -1.03 52.76
CA ALA A 21 10.13 -0.63 53.79
C ALA A 21 8.72 -0.69 53.20
N VAL A 22 7.83 -1.38 53.93
CA VAL A 22 6.43 -1.65 53.62
C VAL A 22 5.60 -0.36 53.59
N GLY A 23 4.80 -0.15 52.54
CA GLY A 23 3.81 0.93 52.50
C GLY A 23 3.46 1.44 51.09
N GLY A 24 2.37 0.93 50.52
CA GLY A 24 1.46 1.61 49.58
C GLY A 24 2.05 2.35 48.35
N ALA A 25 2.06 1.66 47.21
CA ALA A 25 1.92 2.13 45.82
C ALA A 25 2.47 3.53 45.44
N ALA A 26 3.59 3.49 44.70
CA ALA A 26 4.33 4.61 44.14
C ALA A 26 3.56 5.45 43.10
N ALA A 27 3.85 6.75 43.11
CA ALA A 27 3.74 7.64 41.96
C ALA A 27 4.69 7.17 40.83
N SER A 28 4.32 7.34 39.56
CA SER A 28 5.28 7.26 38.45
C SER A 28 4.87 8.15 37.27
N SER A 29 5.55 9.29 37.21
CA SER A 29 6.36 9.74 36.08
C SER A 29 5.81 9.48 34.68
N GLY A 30 5.32 10.55 34.06
CA GLY A 30 4.93 10.60 32.65
C GLY A 30 6.09 10.22 31.73
N VAL A 31 6.10 8.97 31.29
CA VAL A 31 6.77 8.53 30.08
C VAL A 31 5.87 8.95 28.92
N PRO A 32 6.36 9.71 27.91
CA PRO A 32 5.60 9.93 26.69
C PRO A 32 5.36 8.57 26.05
N ALA A 33 4.09 8.19 25.91
CA ALA A 33 3.74 6.98 25.19
C ALA A 33 4.36 7.04 23.77
N PRO A 34 4.92 5.93 23.25
CA PRO A 34 5.34 5.86 21.86
C PRO A 34 4.17 6.29 20.96
N PRO A 35 4.42 6.94 19.79
CA PRO A 35 3.35 7.37 18.91
C PRO A 35 2.45 6.17 18.65
N SER A 36 1.21 6.26 19.13
CA SER A 36 0.26 5.16 19.09
C SER A 36 0.20 4.65 17.66
N GLY A 37 0.73 3.45 17.43
CA GLY A 37 0.61 2.78 16.15
C GLY A 37 -0.87 2.80 15.77
N GLU A 38 -1.16 3.20 14.53
CA GLU A 38 -2.51 3.24 13.98
C GLU A 38 -3.28 2.02 14.46
N ARG A 39 -4.32 2.24 15.25
CA ARG A 39 -5.12 1.17 15.85
C ARG A 39 -5.56 0.25 14.71
N ALA A 40 -5.42 -1.07 14.82
CA ALA A 40 -5.77 -2.00 13.73
C ALA A 40 -7.17 -1.77 13.12
N GLN A 41 -8.08 -1.22 13.92
CA GLN A 41 -9.43 -0.78 13.54
C GLN A 41 -9.41 0.35 12.48
N ASP A 42 -8.48 1.31 12.63
CA ASP A 42 -8.29 2.42 11.69
C ASP A 42 -7.74 1.94 10.33
N LEU A 43 -6.95 0.87 10.32
CA LEU A 43 -6.50 0.23 9.06
C LEU A 43 -7.64 -0.50 8.34
N ALA A 44 -8.55 -1.12 9.10
CA ALA A 44 -9.67 -1.89 8.54
C ALA A 44 -10.72 -1.00 7.87
N SER A 45 -10.86 0.26 8.30
CA SER A 45 -11.79 1.24 7.72
C SER A 45 -11.20 2.05 6.58
N ARG A 46 -9.91 1.92 6.28
CA ARG A 46 -9.26 2.70 5.21
C ARG A 46 -9.72 2.26 3.81
N PRO A 47 -9.93 3.22 2.89
CA PRO A 47 -10.10 2.92 1.48
C PRO A 47 -8.93 2.08 0.96
N ALA A 48 -9.24 0.97 0.29
CA ALA A 48 -8.23 0.09 -0.28
C ALA A 48 -8.65 -0.41 -1.67
N LEU A 49 -7.68 -0.54 -2.57
CA LEU A 49 -7.88 -1.08 -3.91
C LEU A 49 -6.97 -2.29 -4.11
N SER A 50 -7.49 -3.35 -4.70
CA SER A 50 -6.73 -4.47 -5.24
C SER A 50 -6.80 -4.45 -6.75
N ALA A 51 -5.78 -4.96 -7.44
CA ALA A 51 -5.79 -5.08 -8.89
C ALA A 51 -4.95 -6.28 -9.34
N TYR A 52 -5.40 -6.96 -10.39
CA TYR A 52 -4.63 -7.99 -11.10
C TYR A 52 -4.98 -7.98 -12.59
N ALA A 53 -4.00 -8.31 -13.43
CA ALA A 53 -4.21 -8.45 -14.87
C ALA A 53 -4.54 -9.91 -15.22
N THR A 54 -5.40 -10.11 -16.21
CA THR A 54 -5.70 -11.45 -16.76
C THR A 54 -4.54 -12.03 -17.56
N ALA A 55 -3.60 -11.19 -18.00
CA ALA A 55 -2.45 -11.58 -18.78
C ALA A 55 -1.18 -10.90 -18.25
N ARG A 56 -0.12 -11.69 -18.11
CA ARG A 56 1.23 -11.19 -17.76
C ARG A 56 1.99 -10.74 -18.99
N THR A 57 1.68 -11.28 -20.16
CA THR A 57 2.26 -10.90 -21.44
C THR A 57 1.15 -10.72 -22.47
N VAL A 58 1.20 -9.65 -23.26
CA VAL A 58 0.23 -9.34 -24.31
C VAL A 58 0.95 -8.78 -25.53
N ALA A 59 0.42 -8.98 -26.74
CA ALA A 59 0.94 -8.27 -27.90
C ALA A 59 0.58 -6.77 -27.83
N ALA A 60 1.38 -5.93 -28.48
CA ALA A 60 1.04 -4.52 -28.63
C ALA A 60 -0.38 -4.35 -29.20
N TRP A 61 -1.16 -3.46 -28.60
CA TRP A 61 -2.56 -3.18 -28.94
C TRP A 61 -3.56 -4.32 -28.71
N GLN A 62 -3.10 -5.45 -28.18
CA GLN A 62 -3.99 -6.53 -27.76
C GLN A 62 -4.80 -6.10 -26.53
N GLU A 63 -6.10 -6.41 -26.56
CA GLU A 63 -6.96 -6.19 -25.41
C GLU A 63 -6.69 -7.24 -24.32
N PHE A 64 -6.55 -6.78 -23.09
CA PHE A 64 -6.60 -7.62 -21.90
C PHE A 64 -7.41 -6.93 -20.81
N ARG A 65 -7.68 -7.65 -19.72
CA ARG A 65 -8.47 -7.13 -18.61
C ARG A 65 -7.65 -6.94 -17.36
N ILE A 66 -7.98 -5.87 -16.63
CA ILE A 66 -7.56 -5.68 -15.25
C ILE A 66 -8.80 -5.77 -14.39
N HIS A 67 -8.78 -6.69 -13.44
CA HIS A 67 -9.82 -6.88 -12.46
C HIS A 67 -9.33 -6.39 -11.10
N GLY A 68 -10.26 -5.97 -10.26
CA GLY A 68 -9.95 -5.55 -8.92
C GLY A 68 -11.17 -5.40 -8.05
N SER A 69 -10.92 -5.15 -6.78
CA SER A 69 -11.94 -4.85 -5.79
C SER A 69 -11.55 -3.64 -4.96
N ALA A 70 -12.57 -2.88 -4.58
CA ALA A 70 -12.50 -1.69 -3.75
C ALA A 70 -13.13 -2.02 -2.39
N ARG A 71 -12.39 -1.78 -1.31
CA ARG A 71 -12.86 -1.92 0.07
C ARG A 71 -12.97 -0.55 0.71
N ASN A 72 -14.02 -0.34 1.51
CA ASN A 72 -14.31 0.94 2.16
C ASN A 72 -14.37 2.13 1.17
N ILE A 73 -14.81 1.85 -0.06
CA ILE A 73 -14.99 2.84 -1.12
C ILE A 73 -16.44 2.74 -1.58
N GLY A 74 -17.12 3.88 -1.72
CA GLY A 74 -18.51 3.93 -2.16
C GLY A 74 -18.71 3.28 -3.54
N SER A 75 -19.89 2.71 -3.76
CA SER A 75 -20.27 2.22 -5.08
C SER A 75 -20.40 3.38 -6.07
N GLY A 76 -20.14 3.13 -7.35
CA GLY A 76 -20.17 4.18 -8.37
C GLY A 76 -18.94 5.12 -8.34
N THR A 77 -17.97 4.87 -7.47
CA THR A 77 -16.75 5.69 -7.38
C THR A 77 -15.91 5.52 -8.64
N PRO A 78 -15.46 6.62 -9.28
CA PRO A 78 -14.57 6.53 -10.43
C PRO A 78 -13.19 6.03 -10.01
N VAL A 79 -12.68 5.04 -10.73
CA VAL A 79 -11.33 4.53 -10.65
C VAL A 79 -10.67 4.59 -12.02
N THR A 80 -9.39 4.91 -12.03
CA THR A 80 -8.65 5.21 -13.26
C THR A 80 -7.41 4.34 -13.33
N LEU A 81 -7.09 3.85 -14.53
CA LEU A 81 -5.82 3.18 -14.78
C LEU A 81 -4.69 4.19 -14.87
N GLN A 82 -3.62 3.96 -14.12
CA GLN A 82 -2.39 4.71 -14.21
C GLN A 82 -1.26 3.80 -14.69
N GLN A 83 -0.40 4.35 -15.54
CA GLN A 83 0.78 3.68 -16.04
C GLN A 83 2.01 4.45 -15.60
N LYS A 84 3.05 3.74 -15.20
CA LYS A 84 4.33 4.37 -14.89
C LYS A 84 5.04 4.74 -16.20
N GLN A 85 5.29 6.04 -16.39
CA GLN A 85 6.06 6.57 -17.50
C GLN A 85 7.31 7.26 -16.92
N GLY A 86 8.46 6.61 -17.09
CA GLY A 86 9.70 7.00 -16.42
C GLY A 86 9.55 7.00 -14.90
N ARG A 87 9.64 8.19 -14.29
CA ARG A 87 9.54 8.38 -12.83
C ARG A 87 8.14 8.76 -12.35
N ARG A 88 7.20 9.01 -13.26
CA ARG A 88 5.87 9.54 -12.94
C ARG A 88 4.78 8.50 -13.23
N TRP A 89 3.67 8.63 -12.51
CA TRP A 89 2.45 7.88 -12.81
C TRP A 89 1.54 8.76 -13.65
N VAL A 90 1.17 8.28 -14.82
CA VAL A 90 0.32 8.98 -15.79
C VAL A 90 -1.04 8.28 -15.81
N SER A 91 -2.10 9.05 -15.61
CA SER A 91 -3.47 8.53 -15.76
C SER A 91 -3.78 8.32 -17.23
N LEU A 92 -4.16 7.10 -17.58
CA LEU A 92 -4.69 6.78 -18.89
C LEU A 92 -6.15 7.23 -18.95
N PRO A 93 -6.69 7.55 -20.15
CA PRO A 93 -8.08 7.99 -20.31
C PRO A 93 -9.13 6.89 -20.04
N ALA A 94 -8.75 5.78 -19.43
CA ALA A 94 -9.64 4.69 -19.03
C ALA A 94 -10.12 4.90 -17.58
N THR A 95 -11.35 5.42 -17.44
CA THR A 95 -12.05 5.53 -16.15
C THR A 95 -13.24 4.59 -16.15
N ILE A 96 -13.41 3.83 -15.07
CA ILE A 96 -14.61 3.05 -14.82
C ILE A 96 -15.14 3.34 -13.43
N ARG A 97 -16.38 2.94 -13.17
CA ARG A 97 -16.99 3.06 -11.84
C ARG A 97 -16.99 1.72 -11.12
N THR A 98 -16.76 1.74 -9.81
CA THR A 98 -16.92 0.55 -8.97
C THR A 98 -18.37 0.07 -8.98
N LEU A 99 -18.56 -1.25 -9.04
CA LEU A 99 -19.87 -1.88 -8.93
C LEU A 99 -20.40 -1.74 -7.49
N ARG A 100 -21.68 -2.07 -7.27
CA ARG A 100 -22.23 -2.16 -5.91
C ARG A 100 -21.51 -3.19 -5.03
N SER A 101 -20.96 -4.24 -5.64
CA SER A 101 -20.11 -5.23 -4.96
C SER A 101 -18.72 -4.69 -4.58
N GLY A 102 -18.36 -3.48 -5.00
CA GLY A 102 -17.01 -2.92 -4.88
C GLY A 102 -16.04 -3.44 -5.93
N GLU A 103 -16.45 -4.39 -6.77
CA GLU A 103 -15.61 -4.92 -7.85
C GLU A 103 -15.57 -3.99 -9.06
N TYR A 104 -14.56 -4.17 -9.88
CA TYR A 104 -14.39 -3.42 -11.12
C TYR A 104 -13.55 -4.20 -12.13
N SER A 105 -13.78 -3.94 -13.42
CA SER A 105 -13.05 -4.59 -14.53
C SER A 105 -12.82 -3.61 -15.67
N LEU A 106 -11.55 -3.36 -16.01
CA LEU A 106 -11.14 -2.47 -17.10
C LEU A 106 -10.65 -3.30 -18.27
N ARG A 107 -11.05 -2.89 -19.48
CA ARG A 107 -10.43 -3.33 -20.73
C ARG A 107 -9.28 -2.39 -21.06
N VAL A 108 -8.12 -2.95 -21.38
CA VAL A 108 -6.89 -2.20 -21.54
C VAL A 108 -6.22 -2.65 -22.83
N LYS A 109 -5.70 -1.68 -23.59
CA LYS A 109 -4.81 -1.89 -24.72
C LYS A 109 -3.54 -1.10 -24.48
N LEU A 110 -2.38 -1.75 -24.59
CA LEU A 110 -1.08 -1.10 -24.40
C LEU A 110 -0.30 -1.15 -25.70
N GLY A 111 0.13 0.01 -26.19
CA GLY A 111 0.99 0.12 -27.38
C GLY A 111 2.48 0.18 -27.06
N MET A 112 2.85 0.58 -25.84
CA MET A 112 4.26 0.70 -25.44
C MET A 112 4.83 -0.68 -25.11
N LYS A 113 5.77 -1.13 -25.94
CA LYS A 113 6.46 -2.41 -25.79
C LYS A 113 7.36 -2.43 -24.55
N GLY A 114 7.63 -3.64 -24.05
CA GLY A 114 8.45 -3.89 -22.87
C GLY A 114 7.64 -4.02 -21.59
N GLU A 115 8.32 -3.85 -20.45
CA GLU A 115 7.69 -3.97 -19.14
C GLU A 115 6.84 -2.73 -18.81
N ASN A 116 5.58 -2.96 -18.47
CA ASN A 116 4.62 -1.94 -18.10
C ASN A 116 4.19 -2.12 -16.64
N ALA A 117 4.47 -1.10 -15.83
CA ALA A 117 3.96 -1.02 -14.46
C ALA A 117 2.66 -0.23 -14.44
N LEU A 118 1.59 -0.88 -14.00
CA LEU A 118 0.22 -0.39 -13.97
C LEU A 118 -0.28 -0.32 -12.53
N ARG A 119 -1.20 0.60 -12.24
CA ARG A 119 -1.93 0.64 -10.97
C ARG A 119 -3.29 1.29 -11.17
N ILE A 120 -4.21 1.05 -10.26
CA ILE A 120 -5.53 1.68 -10.23
C ILE A 120 -5.53 2.75 -9.13
N ALA A 121 -6.08 3.92 -9.42
CA ALA A 121 -6.23 5.00 -8.45
C ALA A 121 -7.66 5.55 -8.48
N GLY A 122 -8.20 5.85 -7.30
CA GLY A 122 -9.55 6.40 -7.16
C GLY A 122 -10.10 6.18 -5.74
N GLY A 123 -11.14 6.93 -5.36
CA GLY A 123 -11.79 6.76 -4.05
C GLY A 123 -10.86 6.95 -2.84
N GLY A 124 -9.80 7.74 -2.96
CA GLY A 124 -8.82 7.96 -1.90
C GLY A 124 -7.79 6.84 -1.72
N ALA A 125 -7.77 5.84 -2.59
CA ALA A 125 -6.84 4.71 -2.52
C ALA A 125 -6.05 4.51 -3.82
N VAL A 126 -4.97 3.74 -3.71
CA VAL A 126 -4.14 3.31 -4.84
C VAL A 126 -3.87 1.81 -4.70
N SER A 127 -4.03 1.07 -5.80
CA SER A 127 -3.75 -0.37 -5.80
C SER A 127 -2.25 -0.67 -5.76
N PRO A 128 -1.86 -1.88 -5.34
CA PRO A 128 -0.54 -2.42 -5.65
C PRO A 128 -0.23 -2.37 -7.15
N VAL A 129 1.07 -2.37 -7.47
CA VAL A 129 1.53 -2.32 -8.86
C VAL A 129 1.36 -3.67 -9.54
N VAL A 130 0.67 -3.65 -10.68
CA VAL A 130 0.50 -4.78 -11.59
C VAL A 130 1.54 -4.64 -12.71
N ARG A 131 2.31 -5.70 -12.96
CA ARG A 131 3.33 -5.72 -14.02
C ARG A 131 2.85 -6.59 -15.19
N THR A 132 2.92 -6.04 -16.39
CA THR A 132 2.58 -6.73 -17.65
C THR A 132 3.63 -6.42 -18.70
N THR A 133 4.06 -7.42 -19.47
CA THR A 133 5.00 -7.25 -20.58
C THR A 133 4.26 -7.15 -21.90
N VAL A 134 4.64 -6.20 -22.74
CA VAL A 134 4.12 -6.04 -24.09
C VAL A 134 5.18 -6.47 -25.10
N SER A 135 4.90 -7.50 -25.91
CA SER A 135 5.79 -8.05 -26.95
C SER A 135 5.55 -7.43 -28.33
#